data_AF-A0A3M4AMC3-F1
#
_entry.id   AF-A0A3M4AMC3-F1
#
_cell.length_a   1.000
_cell.length_b   1.000
_cell.length_c   1.000
_cell.angle_alpha   90.00
_cell.angle_beta   90.00
_cell.angle_gamma   90.00
#
_symmetry.space_group_name_H-M   'P 1'
#
loop_
_entity.id
_entity.type
_entity.pdbx_description
1 polymer ?
#
loop_
_entity_poly.entity_id
_entity_poly.type
_entity_poly.pdbx_seq_one_letter_code
_entity_poly.pdbx_strand_id
1 'polypeptide(L)' 'MMSRFVIEERINSPEALKQFDVQGYRYNSEQSTPDKLVFLRNSAED' A
#
# COMPACT_ATOMS: atom_id res chain seq x y z
N MET A 1 3.25 -3.26 -9.84
CA MET A 1 2.08 -4.10 -9.52
C MET A 1 2.19 -4.60 -8.09
N MET A 2 1.22 -4.29 -7.23
CA MET A 2 1.21 -4.69 -5.80
C MET A 2 1.36 -6.20 -5.57
N SER A 3 0.73 -7.04 -6.41
CA SER A 3 0.74 -8.49 -6.24
C SER A 3 2.14 -9.10 -6.28
N ARG A 4 3.08 -8.52 -7.06
CA ARG A 4 4.45 -9.02 -7.11
C ARG A 4 5.21 -8.72 -5.82
N PHE A 5 5.03 -7.52 -5.27
CA PHE A 5 5.65 -7.12 -4.01
C PHE A 5 5.20 -8.03 -2.86
N VAL A 6 3.90 -8.35 -2.80
CA VAL A 6 3.34 -9.26 -1.77
C VAL A 6 4.00 -10.65 -1.82
N ILE A 7 4.24 -11.17 -3.03
CA ILE A 7 4.85 -12.49 -3.22
C ILE A 7 6.36 -12.45 -2.92
N GLU A 8 7.05 -11.41 -3.39
CA GLU A 8 8.50 -11.26 -3.28
C GLU A 8 8.94 -11.00 -1.83
N GLU A 9 8.22 -10.13 -1.11
CA GLU A 9 8.47 -9.82 0.31
C GLU A 9 7.74 -10.78 1.27
N ARG A 10 7.02 -11.79 0.75
CA ARG A 10 6.24 -12.75 1.56
C ARG A 10 5.34 -12.02 2.58
N ILE A 11 4.66 -10.97 2.13
CA ILE A 11 3.80 -10.16 2.98
C ILE A 11 2.58 -11.01 3.37
N ASN A 12 2.52 -11.41 4.64
CA ASN A 12 1.39 -12.14 5.21
C ASN A 12 0.55 -11.29 6.16
N SER A 13 1.04 -10.10 6.51
CA SER A 13 0.39 -9.18 7.44
C SER A 13 -0.02 -7.89 6.74
N PRO A 14 -1.22 -7.37 7.01
CA PRO A 14 -1.67 -6.09 6.47
C PRO A 14 -0.74 -4.94 6.90
N GLU A 15 -0.06 -5.09 8.03
CA GLU A 15 0.92 -4.13 8.54
C GLU A 15 2.16 -3.99 7.66
N ALA A 16 2.67 -5.08 7.10
CA ALA A 16 3.83 -5.04 6.22
C ALA A 16 3.44 -4.47 4.84
N LEU A 17 2.17 -4.62 4.44
CA LEU A 17 1.62 -3.94 3.27
C LEU A 17 1.60 -2.40 3.44
N LYS A 18 1.57 -1.87 4.68
CA LYS A 18 1.65 -0.42 4.95
C LYS A 18 3.01 0.18 4.55
N GLN A 19 4.07 -0.64 4.49
CA GLN A 19 5.39 -0.21 4.02
C GLN A 19 5.49 -0.14 2.49
N PHE A 20 4.44 -0.53 1.77
CA PHE A 20 4.40 -0.43 0.32
C PHE A 20 4.33 1.05 -0.12
N ASP A 21 5.49 1.63 -0.40
CA ASP A 21 5.67 2.98 -0.98
C ASP A 21 6.27 2.87 -2.39
N VAL A 22 5.58 2.14 -3.28
CA VAL A 22 6.03 1.93 -4.65
C VAL A 22 5.22 2.82 -5.60
N GLN A 23 5.88 3.44 -6.57
CA GLN A 23 5.25 4.26 -7.61
C GLN A 23 4.41 5.47 -7.10
N GLY A 24 4.78 6.03 -5.94
CA GLY A 24 4.11 7.20 -5.36
C GLY A 24 2.76 6.88 -4.71
N TYR A 25 2.45 5.60 -4.49
CA TYR A 25 1.39 5.18 -3.58
C TYR A 25 1.89 5.29 -2.15
N ARG A 26 1.14 6.00 -1.30
CA ARG A 26 1.40 6.17 0.13
C ARG A 26 0.24 5.58 0.91
N TYR A 27 0.55 4.82 1.95
CA TYR A 27 -0.44 4.26 2.87
C TYR A 27 -1.14 5.36 3.67
N ASN A 28 -2.48 5.32 3.74
CA ASN A 28 -3.27 6.34 4.41
C ASN A 28 -4.02 5.77 5.61
N SER A 29 -3.38 5.83 6.79
CA SER A 29 -3.95 5.29 8.04
C SER A 29 -5.34 5.83 8.39
N GLU A 30 -5.63 7.08 8.04
CA GLU A 30 -6.92 7.74 8.36
C GLU A 30 -8.11 7.10 7.67
N GLN A 31 -7.94 6.64 6.43
CA GLN A 31 -8.98 5.96 5.66
C GLN A 31 -8.80 4.44 5.65
N SER A 32 -7.68 3.96 6.16
CA SER A 32 -7.37 2.53 6.23
C SER A 32 -8.00 1.91 7.47
N THR A 33 -8.72 0.83 7.25
CA THR A 33 -9.33 -0.01 8.29
C THR A 33 -8.62 -1.35 8.34
N PRO A 34 -8.78 -2.12 9.44
CA PRO A 34 -8.16 -3.44 9.57
C PRO A 34 -8.56 -4.42 8.46
N ASP A 35 -9.73 -4.22 7.84
CA ASP A 35 -10.22 -5.04 6.71
C ASP A 35 -9.82 -4.47 5.34
N LYS A 36 -9.66 -3.13 5.23
CA LYS A 36 -9.30 -2.45 3.98
C LYS A 36 -8.19 -1.43 4.17
N LEU A 37 -7.04 -1.71 3.56
CA LEU A 37 -5.93 -0.77 3.48
C LEU A 37 -6.11 0.16 2.28
N VAL A 38 -6.15 1.45 2.54
CA VAL A 38 -6.28 2.50 1.52
C VAL A 38 -4.91 3.09 1.23
N PHE A 39 -4.50 3.01 -0.03
CA PHE A 39 -3.26 3.59 -0.53
C PHE A 39 -3.61 4.75 -1.44
N LEU A 40 -3.23 5.95 -1.04
CA LEU A 40 -3.40 7.15 -1.85
C LEU A 40 -2.20 7.29 -2.78
N ARG A 41 -2.44 7.54 -4.06
CA ARG A 41 -1.36 7.91 -4.97
C ARG A 41 -1.36 9.41 -5.10
N ASN A 42 -0.23 10.05 -4.78
CA ASN A 42 0.00 11.43 -5.23
C ASN A 42 0.34 11.37 -6.72
N SER A 43 -0.66 11.09 -7.55
CA SER A 43 -0.60 11.46 -8.97
C SER A 43 -0.83 12.96 -9.00
N ALA A 44 0.22 13.72 -8.71
CA ALA A 44 0.29 15.10 -9.16
C ALA A 44 0.53 15.03 -10.67
N GLU A 45 -0.53 14.79 -11.44
CA GLU A 45 -0.51 15.04 -12.88
C GLU A 45 -1.73 15.91 -13.22
N ASP A 46 -1.39 17.21 -13.37
CA ASP A 46 -2.10 18.43 -13.81
C ASP A 46 -3.22 19.03 -12.95
#